data_AF-A0A093ZBX9-F1
#
_entry.id   AF-A0A093ZBX9-F1
#
_cell.length_a   1.000
_cell.length_b   1.000
_cell.length_c   1.000
_cell.angle_alpha   90.00
_cell.angle_beta   90.00
_cell.angle_gamma   90.00
#
_symmetry.space_group_name_H-M   'P 1'
#
loop_
_entity.id
_entity.type
_entity.pdbx_description
1 polymer ?
#
loop_
_entity_poly.entity_id
_entity_poly.type
_entity_poly.pdbx_seq_one_letter_code
_entity_poly.pdbx_strand_id
1 'polypeptide(L)'
;MSTAYAIKGIPVSDGEPIPTRKEVSAWYEDPENTLQVSLFVQAFTAFQEMDIKKPLSYYQIAGRSSIDAPIVLTRLLKQRVYEEMIKLIEKEVDSANQETWKAAARVWRLPYWDWAEHQRYLDNYGLPQICTVEKIRIVPFSSDLQNPQPTAEVDNPLLKFTNPTGKHSETNSLWENFESRQNYGVRPKQLVGKKTDDPARAWVDGVQDANAVNTAMQGNINVSNPQGGLISIGSIGDLYHRLVSRDYFTSWQANVDRQVAIFQAYNPTLWFNDIPQAEFAKPTDPLYPFQYDTDGNYWSSEMCRDWKRLSYDYDIPAQRSSGGVPSLLALSAETEDTNRSSFNLMLNGRYGHTRKALQAATEINGRENDYIINIIYDRYALNGKAYTTYFFLGDLPAGATTKMTDQVRSQARNCIGSMYTFSSNLEVREGEHCGNCVDQRAAGLLSGAQIPITGMLLSVAKDTSTPELSSLEPDGVQTYLDQQLQWLAFDNTTGARLDISESLPRTRIFVMKGNVDHHLNDDTKLCHYLDYEALWSVSRDKDGGAKSDEHLNSVMPTNS
;
A
#
# COMPACT_ATOMS: atom_id res chain seq x y z
N MET A 1 -26.18 -18.27 -19.10
CA MET A 1 -25.00 -19.16 -19.13
C MET A 1 -23.84 -18.37 -18.56
N SER A 2 -23.24 -18.82 -17.45
CA SER A 2 -21.99 -18.24 -16.96
C SER A 2 -20.93 -18.46 -18.04
N THR A 3 -20.49 -17.40 -18.71
CA THR A 3 -19.32 -17.47 -19.57
C THR A 3 -18.10 -17.55 -18.65
N ALA A 4 -17.69 -18.76 -18.29
CA ALA A 4 -16.48 -18.99 -17.52
C ALA A 4 -15.31 -18.27 -18.20
N TYR A 5 -14.61 -17.41 -17.45
CA TYR A 5 -13.45 -16.68 -17.93
C TYR A 5 -12.21 -17.22 -17.24
N ALA A 6 -11.43 -17.99 -17.99
CA ALA A 6 -10.19 -18.58 -17.49
C ALA A 6 -9.10 -17.52 -17.34
N ILE A 7 -8.72 -17.24 -16.10
CA ILE A 7 -7.61 -16.35 -15.78
C ILE A 7 -6.32 -17.17 -15.89
N LYS A 8 -5.57 -16.98 -16.98
CA LYS A 8 -4.32 -17.68 -17.29
C LYS A 8 -3.08 -16.78 -17.23
N GLY A 9 -3.28 -15.46 -17.22
CA GLY A 9 -2.19 -14.49 -17.38
C GLY A 9 -1.90 -14.17 -18.84
N ILE A 10 -0.84 -13.41 -19.08
CA ILE A 10 -0.42 -13.00 -20.44
C ILE A 10 0.48 -14.11 -21.00
N PRO A 11 0.19 -14.68 -22.18
CA PRO A 11 1.01 -15.74 -22.75
C PRO A 11 2.48 -15.34 -22.91
N VAL A 12 3.37 -16.28 -22.63
CA VAL A 12 4.81 -16.20 -22.91
C VAL A 12 5.18 -17.44 -23.71
N SER A 13 5.88 -17.25 -24.83
CA SER A 13 6.30 -18.37 -25.68
C SER A 13 7.32 -19.25 -24.95
N ASP A 14 7.29 -20.55 -25.23
CA ASP A 14 8.22 -21.50 -24.63
C ASP A 14 9.67 -21.08 -24.91
N GLY A 15 10.49 -21.01 -23.85
CA GLY A 15 11.90 -20.63 -23.92
C GLY A 15 12.18 -19.13 -23.90
N GLU A 16 11.17 -18.26 -24.02
CA GLU A 16 11.34 -16.81 -23.89
C GLU A 16 11.41 -16.38 -22.41
N PRO A 17 12.19 -15.33 -22.08
CA PRO A 17 12.25 -14.82 -20.72
C PRO A 17 10.91 -14.24 -20.29
N ILE A 18 10.53 -14.50 -19.03
CA ILE A 18 9.32 -13.94 -18.44
C ILE A 18 9.47 -12.41 -18.32
N PRO A 19 8.60 -11.60 -18.96
CA PRO A 19 8.68 -10.14 -18.86
C PRO A 19 8.41 -9.64 -17.44
N THR A 20 9.12 -8.59 -17.05
CA THR A 20 8.98 -7.96 -15.73
C THR A 20 7.90 -6.87 -15.72
N ARG A 21 7.22 -6.74 -14.58
CA ARG A 21 6.47 -5.54 -14.23
C ARG A 21 7.47 -4.47 -13.85
N LYS A 22 7.44 -3.34 -14.54
CA LYS A 22 8.31 -2.18 -14.28
C LYS A 22 7.65 -1.21 -13.31
N GLU A 23 8.47 -0.45 -12.57
CA GLU A 23 7.99 0.71 -11.81
C GLU A 23 7.38 1.73 -12.79
N VAL A 24 6.17 2.20 -12.49
CA VAL A 24 5.32 2.95 -13.43
C VAL A 24 5.92 4.28 -13.87
N SER A 25 6.57 5.03 -12.98
CA SER A 25 7.20 6.30 -13.35
C SER A 25 8.44 6.05 -14.22
N ALA A 26 9.29 5.09 -13.86
CA ALA A 26 10.44 4.70 -14.68
C ALA A 26 10.02 4.12 -16.05
N TRP A 27 8.94 3.34 -16.10
CA TRP A 27 8.39 2.80 -17.34
C TRP A 27 7.84 3.89 -18.25
N TYR A 28 7.11 4.86 -17.68
CA TYR A 28 6.52 5.98 -18.41
C TYR A 28 7.56 6.96 -18.95
N GLU A 29 8.61 7.23 -18.18
CA GLU A 29 9.69 8.17 -18.55
C GLU A 29 10.68 7.61 -19.58
N ASP A 30 10.74 6.28 -19.74
CA ASP A 30 11.70 5.60 -20.60
C ASP A 30 11.25 5.60 -22.08
N PRO A 31 11.99 6.28 -22.98
CA PRO A 31 11.63 6.38 -24.39
C PRO A 31 11.50 5.03 -25.11
N GLU A 32 12.19 3.98 -24.63
CA GLU A 32 12.09 2.63 -25.21
C GLU A 32 10.68 2.03 -25.01
N ASN A 33 9.92 2.52 -24.04
CA ASN A 33 8.57 2.05 -23.75
C ASN A 33 7.47 2.87 -24.48
N THR A 34 7.82 3.84 -25.33
CA THR A 34 6.86 4.75 -25.99
C THR A 34 5.69 4.02 -26.67
N LEU A 35 5.97 2.93 -27.40
CA LEU A 35 4.91 2.12 -28.03
C LEU A 35 4.07 1.37 -27.00
N GLN A 36 4.67 0.82 -25.94
CA GLN A 36 3.93 0.15 -24.87
C GLN A 36 3.01 1.11 -24.11
N VAL A 37 3.50 2.31 -23.78
CA VAL A 37 2.70 3.35 -23.11
C VAL A 37 1.52 3.74 -24.00
N SER A 38 1.79 4.02 -25.28
CA SER A 38 0.75 4.39 -26.25
C SER A 38 -0.30 3.31 -26.43
N LEU A 39 0.12 2.04 -26.49
CA LEU A 39 -0.77 0.90 -26.61
C LEU A 39 -1.60 0.68 -25.34
N PHE A 40 -0.98 0.83 -24.16
CA PHE A 40 -1.66 0.70 -22.88
C PHE A 40 -2.73 1.76 -22.69
N VAL A 41 -2.41 3.03 -22.96
CA VAL A 41 -3.39 4.13 -22.85
C VAL A 41 -4.59 3.86 -23.76
N GLN A 42 -4.37 3.54 -25.04
CA GLN A 42 -5.46 3.26 -25.98
C GLN A 42 -6.30 2.05 -25.57
N ALA A 43 -5.66 0.93 -25.17
CA ALA A 43 -6.36 -0.27 -24.73
C ALA A 43 -7.12 -0.07 -23.42
N PHE A 44 -6.56 0.68 -22.47
CA PHE A 44 -7.20 0.96 -21.20
C PHE A 44 -8.40 1.91 -21.35
N THR A 45 -8.31 2.89 -22.24
CA THR A 45 -9.47 3.72 -22.64
C THR A 45 -10.59 2.85 -23.21
N ALA A 46 -10.30 2.01 -24.22
CA ALA A 46 -11.30 1.12 -24.81
C ALA A 46 -11.90 0.15 -23.78
N PHE A 47 -11.10 -0.29 -22.81
CA PHE A 47 -11.54 -1.15 -21.71
C PHE A 47 -12.48 -0.45 -20.73
N GLN A 48 -12.23 0.82 -20.41
CA GLN A 48 -13.09 1.65 -19.56
C GLN A 48 -14.40 2.04 -20.26
N GLU A 49 -14.39 2.21 -21.58
CA GLU A 49 -15.57 2.55 -22.38
C GLU A 49 -16.53 1.38 -22.61
N MET A 50 -16.15 0.16 -22.23
CA MET A 50 -17.03 -1.00 -22.35
C MET A 50 -18.33 -0.80 -21.57
N ASP A 51 -19.44 -1.24 -22.17
CA ASP A 51 -20.74 -1.30 -21.50
C ASP A 51 -20.61 -1.96 -20.12
N ILE A 52 -21.01 -1.22 -19.08
CA ILE A 52 -20.92 -1.60 -17.67
C ILE A 52 -21.67 -2.89 -17.34
N LYS A 53 -22.60 -3.34 -18.20
CA LYS A 53 -23.32 -4.60 -18.03
C LYS A 53 -22.51 -5.82 -18.50
N LYS A 54 -21.44 -5.61 -19.27
CA LYS A 54 -20.58 -6.71 -19.71
C LYS A 54 -19.79 -7.25 -18.52
N PRO A 55 -19.83 -8.57 -18.23
CA PRO A 55 -19.19 -9.16 -17.05
C PRO A 55 -17.68 -8.93 -16.92
N LEU A 56 -17.01 -8.62 -18.03
CA LEU A 56 -15.57 -8.35 -18.11
C LEU A 56 -15.27 -6.92 -18.59
N SER A 57 -16.19 -5.97 -18.33
CA SER A 57 -15.92 -4.54 -18.45
C SER A 57 -15.05 -4.08 -17.27
N TYR A 58 -14.37 -2.93 -17.42
CA TYR A 58 -13.62 -2.32 -16.33
C TYR A 58 -14.50 -2.12 -15.09
N TYR A 59 -15.73 -1.63 -15.29
CA TYR A 59 -16.70 -1.41 -14.22
C TYR A 59 -16.99 -2.69 -13.42
N GLN A 60 -17.29 -3.81 -14.09
CA GLN A 60 -17.58 -5.08 -13.42
C GLN A 60 -16.35 -5.68 -12.74
N ILE A 61 -15.16 -5.55 -13.33
CA ILE A 61 -13.92 -6.06 -12.73
C ILE A 61 -13.52 -5.21 -11.52
N ALA A 62 -13.59 -3.88 -11.60
CA ALA A 62 -13.33 -2.97 -10.49
C ALA A 62 -14.36 -3.14 -9.37
N GLY A 63 -15.63 -3.41 -9.68
CA GLY A 63 -16.66 -3.71 -8.68
C GLY A 63 -16.41 -4.99 -7.88
N ARG A 64 -15.57 -5.91 -8.38
CA ARG A 64 -15.13 -7.11 -7.64
C ARG A 64 -13.98 -6.85 -6.68
N SER A 65 -13.45 -5.63 -6.62
CA SER A 65 -12.32 -5.26 -5.73
C SER A 65 -12.65 -5.27 -4.23
N SER A 66 -13.92 -5.44 -3.87
CA SER A 66 -14.37 -5.70 -2.50
C SER A 66 -14.06 -7.14 -2.00
N ILE A 67 -13.35 -7.96 -2.78
CA ILE A 67 -13.12 -9.39 -2.54
C ILE A 67 -11.65 -9.67 -2.20
N ASP A 68 -11.42 -10.47 -1.16
CA ASP A 68 -10.17 -10.79 -0.45
C ASP A 68 -9.05 -11.52 -1.28
N ALA A 69 -8.79 -11.16 -2.53
CA ALA A 69 -7.72 -11.80 -3.33
C ALA A 69 -7.00 -10.83 -4.32
N PRO A 70 -6.19 -9.88 -3.82
CA PRO A 70 -5.53 -8.86 -4.66
C PRO A 70 -4.60 -9.45 -5.74
N ILE A 71 -3.97 -10.60 -5.47
CA ILE A 71 -3.06 -11.27 -6.41
C ILE A 71 -3.83 -11.73 -7.66
N VAL A 72 -4.99 -12.37 -7.49
CA VAL A 72 -5.74 -12.92 -8.63
C VAL A 72 -6.52 -11.83 -9.37
N LEU A 73 -7.02 -10.82 -8.66
CA LEU A 73 -7.66 -9.65 -9.28
C LEU A 73 -6.68 -8.89 -10.19
N THR A 74 -5.43 -8.72 -9.76
CA THR A 74 -4.37 -8.11 -10.59
C THR A 74 -4.12 -8.91 -11.87
N ARG A 75 -4.27 -10.25 -11.82
CA ARG A 75 -4.15 -11.10 -13.02
C ARG A 75 -5.31 -10.95 -13.98
N LEU A 76 -6.53 -10.90 -13.45
CA LEU A 76 -7.71 -10.65 -14.27
C LEU A 76 -7.56 -9.31 -15.01
N LEU A 77 -7.13 -8.26 -14.30
CA LEU A 77 -6.93 -6.95 -14.88
C LEU A 77 -5.86 -6.95 -15.98
N LYS A 78 -4.66 -7.47 -15.69
CA LYS A 78 -3.55 -7.48 -16.68
C LYS A 78 -3.89 -8.29 -17.94
N GLN A 79 -4.54 -9.45 -17.78
CA GLN A 79 -4.92 -10.30 -18.91
C GLN A 79 -5.97 -9.59 -19.76
N ARG A 80 -6.97 -8.97 -19.11
CA ARG A 80 -8.03 -8.28 -19.81
C ARG A 80 -7.52 -7.09 -20.62
N VAL A 81 -6.61 -6.30 -20.05
CA VAL A 81 -5.97 -5.19 -20.77
C VAL A 81 -5.17 -5.70 -21.96
N TYR A 82 -4.36 -6.75 -21.79
CA TYR A 82 -3.60 -7.34 -22.90
C TYR A 82 -4.51 -7.86 -24.03
N GLU A 83 -5.61 -8.53 -23.70
CA GLU A 83 -6.59 -8.95 -24.71
C GLU A 83 -7.17 -7.76 -25.49
N GLU A 84 -7.41 -6.64 -24.83
CA GLU A 84 -7.85 -5.41 -25.52
C GLU A 84 -6.75 -4.79 -26.37
N MET A 85 -5.49 -4.84 -25.95
CA MET A 85 -4.36 -4.43 -26.78
C MET A 85 -4.36 -5.21 -28.10
N ILE A 86 -4.44 -6.55 -28.03
CA ILE A 86 -4.41 -7.41 -29.23
C ILE A 86 -5.61 -7.13 -30.14
N LYS A 87 -6.82 -6.99 -29.58
CA LYS A 87 -8.03 -6.66 -30.35
C LYS A 87 -7.93 -5.31 -31.06
N LEU A 88 -7.43 -4.29 -30.37
CA LEU A 88 -7.24 -2.97 -31.00
C LEU A 88 -6.20 -3.01 -32.11
N ILE A 89 -5.09 -3.72 -31.91
CA ILE A 89 -4.07 -3.89 -32.95
C ILE A 89 -4.67 -4.53 -34.20
N GLU A 90 -5.44 -5.61 -34.03
CA GLU A 90 -6.04 -6.33 -35.16
C GLU A 90 -7.12 -5.53 -35.88
N LYS A 91 -7.81 -4.64 -35.17
CA LYS A 91 -8.91 -3.82 -35.69
C LYS A 91 -8.44 -2.52 -36.34
N GLU A 92 -7.43 -1.86 -35.79
CA GLU A 92 -7.13 -0.45 -36.08
C GLU A 92 -5.71 -0.21 -36.64
N VAL A 93 -4.81 -1.20 -36.56
CA VAL A 93 -3.44 -1.07 -37.08
C VAL A 93 -3.33 -1.74 -38.46
N ASP A 94 -2.72 -1.03 -39.41
CA ASP A 94 -2.39 -1.56 -40.73
C ASP A 94 -1.54 -2.84 -40.63
N SER A 95 -1.82 -3.82 -41.48
CA SER A 95 -1.19 -5.15 -41.42
C SER A 95 0.34 -5.11 -41.43
N ALA A 96 0.94 -4.11 -42.10
CA ALA A 96 2.39 -3.92 -42.14
C ALA A 96 3.00 -3.57 -40.77
N ASN A 97 2.23 -2.95 -39.88
CA ASN A 97 2.68 -2.47 -38.58
C ASN A 97 2.18 -3.32 -37.40
N GLN A 98 1.23 -4.23 -37.63
CA GLN A 98 0.63 -5.04 -36.57
C GLN A 98 1.66 -5.82 -35.75
N GLU A 99 2.67 -6.40 -36.39
CA GLU A 99 3.67 -7.21 -35.67
C GLU A 99 4.54 -6.37 -34.73
N THR A 100 4.86 -5.13 -35.10
CA THR A 100 5.61 -4.19 -34.24
C THR A 100 4.81 -3.87 -32.97
N TRP A 101 3.51 -3.61 -33.10
CA TRP A 101 2.64 -3.37 -31.95
C TRP A 101 2.38 -4.64 -31.13
N LYS A 102 2.23 -5.81 -31.77
CA LYS A 102 2.11 -7.11 -31.09
C LYS A 102 3.38 -7.45 -30.32
N ALA A 103 4.56 -7.12 -30.84
CA ALA A 103 5.82 -7.27 -30.14
C ALA A 103 5.86 -6.41 -28.86
N ALA A 104 5.44 -5.13 -28.94
CA ALA A 104 5.31 -4.27 -27.77
C ALA A 104 4.30 -4.84 -26.74
N ALA A 105 3.16 -5.36 -27.20
CA ALA A 105 2.15 -6.00 -26.35
C ALA A 105 2.69 -7.23 -25.60
N ARG A 106 3.48 -8.08 -26.27
CA ARG A 106 4.01 -9.34 -25.70
C ARG A 106 4.92 -9.10 -24.50
N VAL A 107 5.73 -8.03 -24.53
CA VAL A 107 6.64 -7.68 -23.43
C VAL A 107 5.99 -6.80 -22.36
N TRP A 108 4.84 -6.18 -22.65
CA TRP A 108 4.13 -5.36 -21.69
C TRP A 108 3.64 -6.18 -20.50
N ARG A 109 3.79 -5.63 -19.30
CA ARG A 109 3.13 -6.10 -18.08
C ARG A 109 2.58 -4.89 -17.34
N LEU A 110 1.46 -5.06 -16.64
CA LEU A 110 0.85 -4.00 -15.84
C LEU A 110 1.91 -3.40 -14.89
N PRO A 111 2.29 -2.12 -15.02
CA PRO A 111 3.29 -1.51 -14.16
C PRO A 111 2.87 -1.56 -12.69
N TYR A 112 3.83 -1.38 -11.78
CA TYR A 112 3.53 -1.21 -10.36
C TYR A 112 3.91 0.19 -9.89
N TRP A 113 3.18 0.70 -8.90
CA TRP A 113 3.53 1.94 -8.22
C TRP A 113 4.35 1.63 -6.98
N ASP A 114 5.58 2.14 -6.96
CA ASP A 114 6.43 2.12 -5.77
C ASP A 114 6.06 3.29 -4.85
N TRP A 115 5.00 3.11 -4.06
CA TRP A 115 4.49 4.14 -3.14
C TRP A 115 5.48 4.49 -2.02
N ALA A 116 6.48 3.62 -1.81
CA ALA A 116 7.56 3.78 -0.85
C ALA A 116 8.78 4.49 -1.43
N GLU A 117 8.69 5.03 -2.66
CA GLU A 117 9.78 5.75 -3.34
C GLU A 117 9.37 7.19 -3.68
N HIS A 118 10.34 8.10 -3.64
CA HIS A 118 10.15 9.48 -4.10
C HIS A 118 9.84 9.53 -5.59
N GLN A 119 8.80 10.27 -5.95
CA GLN A 119 8.50 10.59 -7.33
C GLN A 119 9.45 11.69 -7.83
N ARG A 120 10.25 11.39 -8.85
CA ARG A 120 11.27 12.33 -9.40
C ARG A 120 10.71 13.71 -9.73
N TYR A 121 9.50 13.76 -10.29
CA TYR A 121 8.85 15.01 -10.68
C TYR A 121 8.35 15.86 -9.49
N LEU A 122 8.20 15.25 -8.31
CA LEU A 122 7.81 15.94 -7.06
C LEU A 122 8.98 16.14 -6.10
N ASP A 123 10.08 15.42 -6.30
CA ASP A 123 11.15 15.22 -5.32
C ASP A 123 10.61 14.82 -3.93
N ASN A 124 9.52 14.05 -3.92
CA ASN A 124 8.80 13.66 -2.71
C ASN A 124 7.88 12.46 -2.98
N TYR A 125 7.30 11.90 -1.92
CA TYR A 125 6.26 10.88 -2.05
C TYR A 125 5.00 11.46 -2.70
N GLY A 126 4.34 10.62 -3.49
CA GLY A 126 3.13 10.98 -4.20
C GLY A 126 2.74 9.96 -5.25
N LEU A 127 1.66 10.27 -5.96
CA LEU A 127 1.18 9.50 -7.10
C LEU A 127 2.20 9.53 -8.25
N PRO A 128 2.25 8.48 -9.09
CA PRO A 128 2.94 8.52 -10.37
C PRO A 128 2.48 9.69 -11.23
N GLN A 129 3.38 10.34 -11.96
CA GLN A 129 3.04 11.51 -12.78
C GLN A 129 1.94 11.19 -13.80
N ILE A 130 2.00 9.98 -14.39
CA ILE A 130 1.00 9.51 -15.34
C ILE A 130 -0.41 9.40 -14.72
N CYS A 131 -0.55 9.42 -13.40
CA CYS A 131 -1.85 9.40 -12.71
C CYS A 131 -2.31 10.81 -12.25
N THR A 132 -1.57 11.87 -12.58
CA THR A 132 -1.87 13.25 -12.13
C THR A 132 -2.16 14.22 -13.27
N VAL A 133 -1.79 13.87 -14.50
CA VAL A 133 -2.00 14.70 -15.69
C VAL A 133 -3.35 14.41 -16.36
N GLU A 134 -4.03 15.44 -16.87
CA GLU A 134 -5.33 15.29 -17.55
C GLU A 134 -5.22 14.62 -18.91
N LYS A 135 -4.10 14.84 -19.59
CA LYS A 135 -3.87 14.35 -20.94
C LYS A 135 -2.49 13.74 -21.10
N ILE A 136 -2.40 12.73 -21.96
CA ILE A 136 -1.17 12.02 -22.29
C ILE A 136 -0.96 12.09 -23.80
N ARG A 137 0.31 12.19 -24.20
CA ARG A 137 0.69 12.06 -25.61
C ARG A 137 0.96 10.60 -25.96
N ILE A 138 0.40 10.13 -27.07
CA ILE A 138 0.53 8.77 -27.57
C ILE A 138 0.99 8.78 -29.02
N VAL A 139 1.56 7.66 -29.47
CA VAL A 139 1.81 7.35 -30.88
C VAL A 139 0.50 6.83 -31.50
N PRO A 140 -0.11 7.54 -32.46
CA PRO A 140 -1.28 7.03 -33.20
C PRO A 140 -0.96 5.73 -33.94
N PHE A 141 -1.93 4.81 -34.03
CA PHE A 141 -1.78 3.58 -34.83
C PHE A 141 -1.50 3.83 -36.32
N SER A 142 -1.89 5.00 -36.85
CA SER A 142 -1.62 5.44 -38.22
C SER A 142 -0.21 6.01 -38.44
N SER A 143 0.63 6.08 -37.40
CA SER A 143 1.96 6.68 -37.50
C SER A 143 2.96 5.77 -38.22
N ASP A 144 3.95 6.39 -38.87
CA ASP A 144 5.15 5.69 -39.32
C ASP A 144 6.01 5.28 -38.12
N LEU A 145 6.34 3.99 -38.04
CA LEU A 145 7.06 3.39 -36.92
C LEU A 145 8.58 3.38 -37.09
N GLN A 146 9.13 3.97 -38.15
CA GLN A 146 10.59 4.13 -38.30
C GLN A 146 11.19 5.00 -37.19
N ASN A 147 10.43 5.98 -36.69
CA ASN A 147 10.78 6.78 -35.51
C ASN A 147 9.49 7.17 -34.78
N PRO A 148 8.94 6.30 -33.92
CA PRO A 148 7.63 6.50 -33.32
C PRO A 148 7.69 7.65 -32.30
N GLN A 149 6.95 8.73 -32.57
CA GLN A 149 6.87 9.90 -31.70
C GLN A 149 5.45 10.09 -31.17
N PRO A 150 5.27 10.39 -29.87
CA PRO A 150 3.96 10.58 -29.27
C PRO A 150 3.38 11.95 -29.69
N THR A 151 2.66 11.97 -30.81
CA THR A 151 2.19 13.21 -31.47
C THR A 151 0.73 13.54 -31.15
N ALA A 152 -0.11 12.55 -30.87
CA ALA A 152 -1.51 12.76 -30.53
C ALA A 152 -1.71 12.92 -29.03
N GLU A 153 -2.52 13.90 -28.65
CA GLU A 153 -2.89 14.15 -27.26
C GLU A 153 -4.28 13.57 -26.99
N VAL A 154 -4.39 12.73 -25.97
CA VAL A 154 -5.64 12.05 -25.58
C VAL A 154 -5.92 12.25 -24.09
N ASP A 155 -7.18 12.14 -23.71
CA ASP A 155 -7.57 12.13 -22.30
C ASP A 155 -6.93 10.94 -21.59
N ASN A 156 -6.47 11.16 -20.37
CA ASN A 156 -5.74 10.16 -19.60
C ASN A 156 -6.68 9.19 -18.88
N PRO A 157 -6.76 7.91 -19.27
CA PRO A 157 -7.64 6.93 -18.62
C PRO A 157 -7.13 6.49 -17.23
N LEU A 158 -5.91 6.88 -16.84
CA LEU A 158 -5.32 6.59 -15.52
C LEU A 158 -5.59 7.68 -14.49
N LEU A 159 -6.07 8.86 -14.92
CA LEU A 159 -6.42 9.94 -14.00
C LEU A 159 -7.69 9.62 -13.23
N LYS A 160 -8.74 9.19 -13.94
CA LYS A 160 -10.04 8.87 -13.39
C LYS A 160 -10.83 7.97 -14.33
N PHE A 161 -11.82 7.27 -13.78
CA PHE A 161 -12.81 6.54 -14.56
C PHE A 161 -14.08 7.38 -14.71
N THR A 162 -14.59 7.48 -15.94
CA THR A 162 -15.90 8.07 -16.26
C THR A 162 -16.85 6.95 -16.65
N ASN A 163 -18.03 6.88 -16.02
CA ASN A 163 -19.06 5.90 -16.36
C ASN A 163 -19.57 6.15 -17.79
N PRO A 164 -19.32 5.21 -18.73
CA PRO A 164 -19.64 5.41 -20.14
C PRO A 164 -21.14 5.49 -20.42
N THR A 165 -22.00 5.10 -19.47
CA THR A 165 -23.46 5.23 -19.63
C THR A 165 -23.96 6.65 -19.42
N GLY A 166 -23.14 7.55 -18.86
CA GLY A 166 -23.54 8.90 -18.49
C GLY A 166 -24.60 8.95 -17.39
N LYS A 167 -24.92 7.81 -16.77
CA LYS A 167 -25.97 7.66 -15.76
C LYS A 167 -25.36 7.21 -14.44
N HIS A 168 -25.96 7.68 -13.34
CA HIS A 168 -25.76 7.01 -12.06
C HIS A 168 -26.27 5.57 -12.19
N SER A 169 -25.51 4.61 -11.69
CA SER A 169 -25.93 3.22 -11.74
C SER A 169 -27.12 3.00 -10.81
N GLU A 170 -28.21 2.43 -11.33
CA GLU A 170 -29.35 1.93 -10.52
C GLU A 170 -29.05 0.58 -9.85
N THR A 171 -27.87 -0.03 -10.11
CA THR A 171 -27.47 -1.29 -9.46
C THR A 171 -26.86 -1.01 -8.10
N ASN A 172 -27.74 -1.01 -7.11
CA ASN A 172 -27.48 -1.00 -5.69
C ASN A 172 -26.49 -2.10 -5.31
N SER A 173 -25.50 -1.75 -4.49
CA SER A 173 -24.90 -2.68 -3.52
C SER A 173 -23.89 -1.98 -2.62
N LEU A 174 -22.82 -1.39 -3.14
CA LEU A 174 -21.74 -0.89 -2.26
C LEU A 174 -21.74 0.62 -2.01
N TRP A 175 -22.48 1.40 -2.81
CA TRP A 175 -22.24 2.85 -2.90
C TRP A 175 -23.46 3.77 -2.76
N GLU A 176 -24.69 3.25 -2.75
CA GLU A 176 -25.90 4.03 -2.43
C GLU A 176 -25.82 4.70 -1.05
N ASN A 177 -25.00 4.18 -0.13
CA ASN A 177 -24.72 4.82 1.15
C ASN A 177 -23.98 6.16 1.05
N PHE A 178 -23.59 6.61 -0.14
CA PHE A 178 -23.14 8.00 -0.34
C PHE A 178 -24.29 8.97 -0.62
N GLU A 179 -25.42 8.51 -1.18
CA GLU A 179 -26.56 9.38 -1.46
C GLU A 179 -27.35 9.72 -0.18
N SER A 180 -27.44 8.81 0.79
CA SER A 180 -28.00 9.13 2.12
C SER A 180 -27.08 9.98 3.00
N ARG A 181 -25.82 10.23 2.58
CA ARG A 181 -24.85 11.11 3.26
C ARG A 181 -24.95 12.58 2.84
N GLN A 182 -26.07 13.01 2.25
CA GLN A 182 -26.32 14.40 1.86
C GLN A 182 -26.21 15.43 3.01
N ASN A 183 -26.11 15.02 4.27
CA ASN A 183 -26.00 15.93 5.43
C ASN A 183 -24.74 15.80 6.30
N TYR A 184 -23.74 14.99 5.94
CA TYR A 184 -22.53 14.84 6.77
C TYR A 184 -21.26 15.15 5.97
N GLY A 185 -20.69 16.33 6.21
CA GLY A 185 -19.59 16.94 5.47
C GLY A 185 -18.21 16.29 5.60
N VAL A 186 -18.08 14.97 5.79
CA VAL A 186 -16.79 14.29 5.76
C VAL A 186 -16.93 12.94 5.05
N ARG A 187 -16.50 12.91 3.78
CA ARG A 187 -16.33 11.66 3.02
C ARG A 187 -15.06 10.95 3.53
N PRO A 188 -15.01 9.61 3.56
CA PRO A 188 -13.75 8.89 3.80
C PRO A 188 -12.75 9.29 2.70
N LYS A 189 -11.80 10.17 3.02
CA LYS A 189 -10.81 10.73 2.08
C LYS A 189 -9.70 9.73 1.70
N GLN A 190 -10.04 8.45 1.53
CA GLN A 190 -9.15 7.47 0.90
C GLN A 190 -9.40 7.31 -0.60
N LEU A 191 -10.46 7.94 -1.11
CA LEU A 191 -10.53 8.41 -2.48
C LEU A 191 -10.43 9.92 -2.39
N VAL A 192 -9.22 10.43 -2.53
CA VAL A 192 -9.03 11.88 -2.55
C VAL A 192 -9.62 12.36 -3.85
N GLY A 193 -10.87 12.79 -3.80
CA GLY A 193 -11.59 13.39 -4.90
C GLY A 193 -11.88 14.85 -4.59
N LYS A 194 -11.75 15.71 -5.62
CA LYS A 194 -12.19 17.10 -5.63
C LYS A 194 -13.61 17.23 -5.07
N LYS A 195 -13.87 18.25 -4.25
CA LYS A 195 -15.25 18.62 -3.89
C LYS A 195 -16.00 18.93 -5.19
N THR A 196 -17.09 18.22 -5.43
CA THR A 196 -18.06 18.55 -6.48
C THR A 196 -19.32 19.11 -5.82
N ASP A 197 -19.91 20.12 -6.43
CA ASP A 197 -21.20 20.68 -6.02
C ASP A 197 -22.37 19.78 -6.44
N ASP A 198 -22.11 18.80 -7.32
CA ASP A 198 -23.08 17.79 -7.78
C ASP A 198 -22.55 16.37 -7.49
N PRO A 199 -22.98 15.74 -6.39
CA PRO A 199 -22.61 14.38 -6.03
C PRO A 199 -23.02 13.33 -7.07
N ALA A 200 -24.16 13.52 -7.75
CA ALA A 200 -24.62 12.59 -8.79
C ALA A 200 -23.68 12.61 -10.00
N ARG A 201 -23.15 13.79 -10.33
CA ARG A 201 -22.11 13.93 -11.36
C ARG A 201 -20.75 13.38 -10.95
N ALA A 202 -20.35 13.44 -9.66
CA ALA A 202 -19.13 12.78 -9.20
C ALA A 202 -19.08 11.28 -9.51
N TRP A 203 -20.25 10.61 -9.44
CA TRP A 203 -20.37 9.19 -9.76
C TRP A 203 -20.21 8.89 -11.23
N VAL A 204 -20.74 9.76 -12.08
CA VAL A 204 -20.66 9.61 -13.53
C VAL A 204 -19.27 9.99 -14.01
N ASP A 205 -18.75 11.13 -13.58
CA ASP A 205 -17.55 11.73 -14.16
C ASP A 205 -16.26 11.25 -13.50
N GLY A 206 -16.37 10.52 -12.37
CA GLY A 206 -15.26 10.16 -11.51
C GLY A 206 -14.62 11.38 -10.85
N VAL A 207 -13.96 11.16 -9.70
CA VAL A 207 -13.29 12.24 -9.00
C VAL A 207 -11.92 11.78 -8.51
N GLN A 208 -10.90 12.53 -8.90
CA GLN A 208 -9.52 12.40 -8.42
C GLN A 208 -8.99 13.79 -8.06
N ASP A 209 -8.29 13.88 -6.93
CA ASP A 209 -7.59 15.06 -6.44
C ASP A 209 -6.18 14.61 -6.04
N ALA A 210 -5.31 14.62 -7.04
CA ALA A 210 -3.92 14.21 -6.90
C ALA A 210 -3.18 15.05 -5.85
N ASN A 211 -3.53 16.34 -5.71
CA ASN A 211 -2.87 17.22 -4.75
C ASN A 211 -3.14 16.77 -3.32
N ALA A 212 -4.39 16.43 -2.99
CA ALA A 212 -4.68 15.96 -1.64
C ALA A 212 -4.23 14.51 -1.40
N VAL A 213 -4.06 13.64 -2.44
CA VAL A 213 -3.34 12.36 -2.29
C VAL A 213 -1.89 12.62 -1.96
N ASN A 214 -1.20 13.43 -2.78
CA ASN A 214 0.20 13.76 -2.59
C ASN A 214 0.41 14.41 -1.22
N THR A 215 -0.44 15.36 -0.82
CA THR A 215 -0.39 15.98 0.51
C THR A 215 -0.54 14.94 1.63
N ALA A 216 -1.44 13.96 1.47
CA ALA A 216 -1.62 12.90 2.46
C ALA A 216 -0.41 11.96 2.54
N MET A 217 0.20 11.62 1.40
CA MET A 217 1.40 10.78 1.32
C MET A 217 2.67 11.47 1.82
N GLN A 218 2.76 12.78 1.59
CA GLN A 218 3.82 13.64 2.13
C GLN A 218 3.60 13.93 3.63
N GLY A 219 2.38 13.69 4.11
CA GLY A 219 1.95 13.92 5.48
C GLY A 219 2.90 13.29 6.49
N ASN A 220 3.31 14.11 7.46
CA ASN A 220 4.26 13.81 8.54
C ASN A 220 5.58 13.16 8.07
N ILE A 221 6.20 13.57 6.97
CA ILE A 221 7.64 13.26 6.77
C ILE A 221 8.48 14.27 7.56
N ASN A 222 7.96 15.49 7.73
CA ASN A 222 8.53 16.54 8.58
C ASN A 222 7.50 16.96 9.64
N VAL A 223 7.87 16.85 10.91
CA VAL A 223 7.11 17.22 12.09
C VAL A 223 7.79 18.41 12.75
N SER A 224 7.04 19.36 13.29
CA SER A 224 7.65 20.38 14.13
C SER A 224 8.01 19.76 15.48
N ASN A 225 9.25 19.95 15.92
CA ASN A 225 9.65 19.74 17.30
C ASN A 225 8.74 20.55 18.24
N PRO A 226 8.73 20.24 19.55
CA PRO A 226 7.94 20.99 20.54
C PRO A 226 8.21 22.51 20.55
N GLN A 227 9.33 22.97 19.98
CA GLN A 227 9.80 24.37 19.91
C GLN A 227 9.57 25.03 18.53
N GLY A 228 8.91 24.36 17.57
CA GLY A 228 8.57 24.87 16.24
C GLY A 228 9.56 24.60 15.07
N GLY A 229 10.72 23.98 15.29
CA GLY A 229 11.68 23.57 14.25
C GLY A 229 11.27 22.30 13.50
N LEU A 230 11.60 22.12 12.21
CA LEU A 230 11.20 20.94 11.43
C LEU A 230 12.17 19.75 11.63
N ILE A 231 11.61 18.57 11.86
CA ILE A 231 12.26 17.30 12.19
C ILE A 231 11.72 16.20 11.27
N SER A 232 12.59 15.39 10.67
CA SER A 232 12.16 14.25 9.86
C SER A 232 11.79 13.06 10.76
N ILE A 233 10.60 12.47 10.62
CA ILE A 233 10.12 11.42 11.54
C ILE A 233 10.27 9.99 11.01
N GLY A 234 11.01 9.83 9.92
CA GLY A 234 10.94 8.63 9.09
C GLY A 234 9.84 8.77 8.05
N SER A 235 9.91 7.91 7.05
CA SER A 235 9.10 7.97 5.84
C SER A 235 8.28 6.70 5.65
N ILE A 236 7.30 6.76 4.76
CA ILE A 236 6.59 5.54 4.31
C ILE A 236 7.56 4.53 3.67
N GLY A 237 8.72 4.98 3.17
CA GLY A 237 9.85 4.13 2.80
C GLY A 237 10.43 3.35 3.98
N ASP A 238 10.59 3.95 5.16
CA ASP A 238 11.13 3.26 6.34
C ASP A 238 10.22 2.14 6.84
N LEU A 239 8.89 2.32 6.74
CA LEU A 239 7.93 1.25 7.00
C LEU A 239 8.15 0.06 6.08
N TYR A 240 8.37 0.34 4.79
CA TYR A 240 8.68 -0.68 3.79
C TYR A 240 10.03 -1.35 4.07
N HIS A 241 11.05 -0.59 4.45
CA HIS A 241 12.39 -1.10 4.79
C HIS A 241 12.33 -2.09 5.96
N ARG A 242 11.53 -1.79 6.99
CA ARG A 242 11.28 -2.71 8.11
C ARG A 242 10.54 -3.96 7.68
N LEU A 243 9.52 -3.82 6.84
CA LEU A 243 8.71 -4.93 6.35
C LEU A 243 9.55 -6.01 5.64
N VAL A 244 10.62 -5.61 4.95
CA VAL A 244 11.54 -6.51 4.24
C VAL A 244 12.78 -6.87 5.05
N SER A 245 12.93 -6.35 6.27
CA SER A 245 14.05 -6.64 7.16
C SER A 245 13.93 -8.03 7.77
N ARG A 246 15.08 -8.61 8.11
CA ARG A 246 15.15 -9.99 8.60
C ARG A 246 14.43 -10.11 9.95
N ASP A 247 13.65 -11.18 10.09
CA ASP A 247 12.98 -11.61 11.32
C ASP A 247 11.99 -10.58 11.95
N TYR A 248 11.74 -9.43 11.30
CA TYR A 248 10.82 -8.41 11.79
C TYR A 248 9.34 -8.81 11.66
N PHE A 249 8.98 -9.49 10.57
CA PHE A 249 7.66 -10.11 10.40
C PHE A 249 7.81 -11.62 10.23
N THR A 250 7.20 -12.38 11.13
CA THR A 250 7.19 -13.85 11.12
C THR A 250 5.94 -14.45 10.47
N SER A 251 4.96 -13.60 10.12
CA SER A 251 3.77 -14.00 9.35
C SER A 251 3.31 -12.86 8.44
N TRP A 252 2.69 -13.22 7.31
CA TRP A 252 2.22 -12.27 6.31
C TRP A 252 0.72 -12.39 6.10
N GLN A 253 -0.05 -11.34 6.42
CA GLN A 253 -1.52 -11.39 6.33
C GLN A 253 -2.17 -10.29 5.45
N ALA A 254 -1.43 -9.30 4.96
CA ALA A 254 -1.99 -8.33 4.02
C ALA A 254 -0.90 -7.51 3.34
N ASN A 255 -0.73 -7.65 2.01
CA ASN A 255 -0.11 -6.59 1.22
C ASN A 255 -0.28 -6.75 -0.30
N VAL A 256 0.16 -5.71 -1.01
CA VAL A 256 0.23 -5.59 -2.47
C VAL A 256 1.21 -6.61 -3.08
N ASP A 257 0.79 -7.27 -4.16
CA ASP A 257 1.47 -8.33 -4.93
C ASP A 257 3.03 -8.29 -4.92
N ARG A 258 3.66 -7.14 -5.23
CA ARG A 258 5.15 -6.99 -5.25
C ARG A 258 5.81 -7.23 -3.89
N GLN A 259 5.17 -6.76 -2.82
CA GLN A 259 5.68 -6.91 -1.45
C GLN A 259 5.58 -8.35 -0.99
N VAL A 260 4.49 -9.04 -1.36
CA VAL A 260 4.33 -10.48 -1.10
C VAL A 260 5.48 -11.24 -1.77
N ALA A 261 5.76 -10.95 -3.04
CA ALA A 261 6.83 -11.62 -3.77
C ALA A 261 8.21 -11.38 -3.14
N ILE A 262 8.50 -10.15 -2.69
CA ILE A 262 9.75 -9.83 -1.99
C ILE A 262 9.81 -10.56 -0.66
N PHE A 263 8.76 -10.54 0.14
CA PHE A 263 8.68 -11.28 1.38
C PHE A 263 8.92 -12.78 1.17
N GLN A 264 8.28 -13.39 0.17
CA GLN A 264 8.45 -14.79 -0.19
C GLN A 264 9.89 -15.11 -0.63
N ALA A 265 10.58 -14.18 -1.30
CA ALA A 265 11.97 -14.37 -1.70
C ALA A 265 12.94 -14.42 -0.50
N TYR A 266 12.65 -13.68 0.57
CA TYR A 266 13.41 -13.69 1.82
C TYR A 266 13.00 -14.82 2.75
N ASN A 267 11.71 -15.20 2.72
CA ASN A 267 11.10 -16.16 3.61
C ASN A 267 10.44 -17.30 2.82
N PRO A 268 11.20 -18.09 2.05
CA PRO A 268 10.64 -19.07 1.11
C PRO A 268 9.84 -20.18 1.80
N THR A 269 10.15 -20.46 3.07
CA THR A 269 9.47 -21.46 3.88
C THR A 269 8.15 -20.94 4.45
N LEU A 270 8.00 -19.62 4.71
CA LEU A 270 6.83 -19.04 5.37
C LEU A 270 5.65 -18.87 4.39
N TRP A 271 4.77 -19.87 4.34
CA TRP A 271 3.56 -19.84 3.51
C TRP A 271 2.41 -20.60 4.16
N PHE A 272 1.53 -19.88 4.85
CA PHE A 272 0.44 -20.45 5.66
C PHE A 272 0.93 -21.41 6.76
N ASN A 273 2.21 -21.34 7.13
CA ASN A 273 2.79 -22.11 8.23
C ASN A 273 2.20 -21.62 9.56
N ASP A 274 1.98 -22.53 10.51
CA ASP A 274 1.63 -22.25 11.90
C ASP A 274 0.33 -21.44 12.11
N ILE A 275 -0.48 -21.25 11.07
CA ILE A 275 -1.83 -20.70 11.20
C ILE A 275 -2.76 -21.82 11.67
N PRO A 276 -3.52 -21.64 12.77
CA PRO A 276 -4.56 -22.59 13.20
C PRO A 276 -5.59 -22.78 12.08
N GLN A 277 -5.44 -23.84 11.27
CA GLN A 277 -6.26 -24.09 10.08
C GLN A 277 -7.74 -24.36 10.40
N ALA A 278 -8.09 -24.47 11.69
CA ALA A 278 -9.46 -24.58 12.17
C ALA A 278 -10.16 -23.22 12.30
N GLU A 279 -9.41 -22.13 12.43
CA GLU A 279 -9.91 -20.77 12.70
C GLU A 279 -9.67 -19.80 11.52
N PHE A 280 -8.81 -20.17 10.57
CA PHE A 280 -8.42 -19.32 9.45
C PHE A 280 -8.52 -20.05 8.10
N ALA A 281 -8.64 -19.28 7.01
CA ALA A 281 -8.65 -19.79 5.64
C ALA A 281 -7.37 -20.56 5.31
N LYS A 282 -7.54 -21.67 4.59
CA LYS A 282 -6.45 -22.57 4.18
C LYS A 282 -5.83 -22.10 2.86
N PRO A 283 -4.56 -22.41 2.59
CA PRO A 283 -3.94 -22.05 1.31
C PRO A 283 -4.62 -22.72 0.10
N THR A 284 -5.32 -23.84 0.32
CA THR A 284 -6.06 -24.58 -0.70
C THR A 284 -7.49 -24.10 -0.89
N ASP A 285 -7.98 -23.19 -0.05
CA ASP A 285 -9.37 -22.73 -0.14
C ASP A 285 -9.59 -21.98 -1.47
N PRO A 286 -10.76 -22.15 -2.10
CA PRO A 286 -11.07 -21.48 -3.36
C PRO A 286 -11.12 -19.96 -3.20
N LEU A 287 -10.35 -19.26 -4.03
CA LEU A 287 -10.41 -17.81 -4.20
C LEU A 287 -11.55 -17.48 -5.16
N TYR A 288 -12.77 -17.44 -4.63
CA TYR A 288 -13.92 -17.00 -5.41
C TYR A 288 -13.81 -15.51 -5.79
N PRO A 289 -14.35 -15.08 -6.95
CA PRO A 289 -14.96 -15.88 -8.02
C PRO A 289 -13.94 -16.25 -9.12
N PHE A 290 -12.65 -16.36 -8.80
CA PHE A 290 -11.59 -16.37 -9.80
C PHE A 290 -11.32 -17.78 -10.35
N GLN A 291 -11.75 -18.03 -11.58
CA GLN A 291 -11.57 -19.31 -12.27
C GLN A 291 -10.24 -19.37 -13.04
N TYR A 292 -9.54 -20.50 -12.99
CA TYR A 292 -8.31 -20.71 -13.77
C TYR A 292 -8.56 -21.46 -15.09
N ASP A 293 -9.70 -22.13 -15.23
CA ASP A 293 -10.11 -22.82 -16.43
C ASP A 293 -11.58 -22.56 -16.78
N THR A 294 -12.02 -23.13 -17.91
CA THR A 294 -13.41 -23.04 -18.39
C THR A 294 -14.33 -24.08 -17.77
N ASP A 295 -13.78 -25.04 -17.02
CA ASP A 295 -14.53 -26.12 -16.36
C ASP A 295 -15.11 -25.65 -15.03
N GLY A 296 -14.73 -24.43 -14.60
CA GLY A 296 -15.26 -23.77 -13.42
C GLY A 296 -14.40 -23.93 -12.17
N ASN A 297 -13.17 -24.42 -12.32
CA ASN A 297 -12.26 -24.58 -11.20
C ASN A 297 -11.64 -23.24 -10.78
N TYR A 298 -11.51 -23.04 -9.47
CA TYR A 298 -11.10 -21.78 -8.88
C TYR A 298 -9.62 -21.79 -8.50
N TRP A 299 -8.98 -20.63 -8.61
CA TRP A 299 -7.65 -20.41 -8.07
C TRP A 299 -7.66 -20.64 -6.55
N SER A 300 -6.53 -21.09 -6.00
CA SER A 300 -6.27 -21.07 -4.55
C SER A 300 -5.00 -20.28 -4.27
N SER A 301 -4.79 -19.88 -3.02
CA SER A 301 -3.55 -19.20 -2.62
C SER A 301 -2.33 -20.06 -2.96
N GLU A 302 -2.39 -21.37 -2.74
CA GLU A 302 -1.30 -22.30 -3.07
C GLU A 302 -0.89 -22.26 -4.54
N MET A 303 -1.88 -22.19 -5.45
CA MET A 303 -1.61 -22.05 -6.88
C MET A 303 -0.98 -20.69 -7.24
N CYS A 304 -1.11 -19.70 -6.35
CA CYS A 304 -0.57 -18.36 -6.50
C CYS A 304 0.80 -18.15 -5.85
N ARG A 305 1.29 -19.12 -5.07
CA ARG A 305 2.57 -19.03 -4.36
C ARG A 305 3.73 -18.75 -5.31
N ASP A 306 3.80 -19.49 -6.42
CA ASP A 306 4.75 -19.24 -7.50
C ASP A 306 4.17 -18.27 -8.52
N TRP A 307 4.52 -16.98 -8.41
CA TRP A 307 4.01 -15.96 -9.31
C TRP A 307 4.49 -16.11 -10.75
N LYS A 308 5.50 -16.96 -11.02
CA LYS A 308 6.02 -17.21 -12.37
C LYS A 308 5.05 -18.00 -13.22
N ARG A 309 4.21 -18.84 -12.60
CA ARG A 309 3.09 -19.55 -13.26
C ARG A 309 2.09 -18.60 -13.92
N LEU A 310 2.24 -17.31 -13.67
CA LEU A 310 1.35 -16.24 -14.07
C LEU A 310 1.97 -15.35 -15.13
N SER A 311 3.16 -15.75 -15.60
CA SER A 311 3.86 -15.15 -16.73
C SER A 311 4.28 -13.71 -16.49
N TYR A 312 4.66 -13.36 -15.25
CA TYR A 312 5.33 -12.11 -14.92
C TYR A 312 6.37 -12.32 -13.82
N ASP A 313 7.29 -11.37 -13.72
CA ASP A 313 8.16 -11.17 -12.56
C ASP A 313 8.26 -9.66 -12.24
N TYR A 314 9.11 -9.25 -11.31
CA TYR A 314 9.38 -7.84 -11.00
C TYR A 314 10.79 -7.46 -11.43
N ASP A 315 10.94 -6.23 -11.91
CA ASP A 315 12.26 -5.67 -12.09
C ASP A 315 12.90 -5.41 -10.71
N ILE A 316 14.17 -5.76 -10.61
CA ILE A 316 15.02 -5.23 -9.56
C ILE A 316 15.87 -4.16 -10.22
N PRO A 317 15.74 -2.88 -9.81
CA PRO A 317 16.67 -1.85 -10.23
C PRO A 317 18.01 -2.08 -9.51
N ALA A 318 18.80 -3.06 -9.95
CA ALA A 318 20.22 -3.09 -9.63
C ALA A 318 20.94 -2.11 -10.56
N GLN A 319 22.01 -1.48 -10.06
CA GLN A 319 22.92 -0.70 -10.90
C GLN A 319 23.32 -1.52 -12.14
N ARG A 320 23.05 -0.93 -13.31
CA ARG A 320 23.42 -1.47 -14.62
C ARG A 320 24.95 -1.49 -14.74
N SER A 321 25.59 -2.59 -14.41
CA SER A 321 27.01 -2.80 -14.75
C SER A 321 27.30 -4.08 -15.54
N SER A 322 26.33 -4.98 -15.78
CA SER A 322 26.56 -6.13 -16.66
C SER A 322 25.29 -6.83 -17.15
N GLY A 323 24.57 -6.23 -18.11
CA GLY A 323 23.77 -6.91 -19.16
C GLY A 323 22.65 -7.92 -18.82
N GLY A 324 22.50 -8.36 -17.57
CA GLY A 324 21.41 -9.21 -17.10
C GLY A 324 20.50 -8.42 -16.19
N VAL A 325 19.19 -8.55 -16.38
CA VAL A 325 18.19 -7.99 -15.47
C VAL A 325 18.21 -8.87 -14.22
N PRO A 326 18.64 -8.37 -13.04
CA PRO A 326 18.32 -9.09 -11.82
C PRO A 326 16.80 -9.07 -11.70
N SER A 327 16.19 -10.25 -11.72
CA SER A 327 14.79 -10.44 -11.40
C SER A 327 14.70 -11.04 -10.01
N LEU A 328 13.55 -10.87 -9.36
CA LEU A 328 13.30 -11.48 -8.04
C LEU A 328 13.51 -13.00 -8.07
N LEU A 329 13.35 -13.62 -9.24
CA LEU A 329 13.77 -14.99 -9.58
C LEU A 329 15.14 -15.38 -9.00
N ALA A 330 16.14 -14.50 -9.12
CA ALA A 330 17.54 -14.80 -8.82
C ALA A 330 17.87 -14.76 -7.31
N LEU A 331 16.94 -14.26 -6.48
CA LEU A 331 17.12 -14.15 -5.03
C LEU A 331 16.66 -15.39 -4.26
N SER A 332 15.86 -16.24 -4.91
CA SER A 332 15.24 -17.42 -4.31
C SER A 332 16.20 -18.61 -4.09
N ALA A 333 17.45 -18.53 -4.57
CA ALA A 333 18.49 -19.51 -4.24
C ALA A 333 19.00 -19.26 -2.80
N GLU A 334 19.07 -20.33 -2.00
CA GLU A 334 19.33 -20.32 -0.54
C GLU A 334 20.73 -19.81 -0.11
N THR A 335 21.57 -19.34 -1.02
CA THR A 335 22.90 -18.80 -0.70
C THR A 335 22.87 -17.28 -0.65
N GLU A 336 23.59 -16.66 0.30
CA GLU A 336 24.03 -15.25 0.25
C GLU A 336 24.96 -15.02 -0.96
N ASP A 337 24.42 -15.18 -2.17
CA ASP A 337 25.13 -14.91 -3.41
C ASP A 337 24.99 -13.41 -3.74
N THR A 338 25.89 -12.93 -4.61
CA THR A 338 26.01 -11.58 -5.14
C THR A 338 24.68 -10.89 -5.47
N ASN A 339 23.67 -11.66 -5.91
CA ASN A 339 22.33 -11.18 -6.20
C ASN A 339 21.58 -10.67 -4.94
N ARG A 340 21.65 -11.39 -3.82
CA ARG A 340 21.04 -10.97 -2.53
C ARG A 340 21.70 -9.72 -1.99
N SER A 341 23.04 -9.66 -2.01
CA SER A 341 23.79 -8.46 -1.63
C SER A 341 23.42 -7.25 -2.50
N SER A 342 23.31 -7.43 -3.82
CA SER A 342 22.91 -6.36 -4.74
C SER A 342 21.48 -5.86 -4.48
N PHE A 343 20.56 -6.77 -4.13
CA PHE A 343 19.20 -6.40 -3.80
C PHE A 343 19.10 -5.68 -2.46
N ASN A 344 19.80 -6.17 -1.43
CA ASN A 344 19.90 -5.51 -0.13
C ASN A 344 20.46 -4.09 -0.27
N LEU A 345 21.49 -3.90 -1.12
CA LEU A 345 22.05 -2.59 -1.42
C LEU A 345 20.99 -1.64 -2.02
N MET A 346 20.16 -2.15 -2.95
CA MET A 346 19.04 -1.39 -3.52
C MET A 346 18.00 -1.04 -2.45
N LEU A 347 17.57 -2.01 -1.63
CA LEU A 347 16.58 -1.78 -0.58
C LEU A 347 17.05 -0.77 0.47
N ASN A 348 18.29 -0.92 0.96
CA ASN A 348 18.92 0.03 1.89
C ASN A 348 19.10 1.41 1.25
N GLY A 349 19.53 1.43 -0.02
CA GLY A 349 19.71 2.64 -0.80
C GLY A 349 18.40 3.41 -0.99
N ARG A 350 17.31 2.71 -1.27
CA ARG A 350 16.00 3.28 -1.57
C ARG A 350 15.20 3.65 -0.33
N TYR A 351 15.06 2.70 0.60
CA TYR A 351 14.08 2.80 1.68
C TYR A 351 14.70 2.98 3.08
N GLY A 352 16.00 2.72 3.24
CA GLY A 352 16.69 2.71 4.54
C GLY A 352 17.04 4.10 5.08
N HIS A 353 16.12 5.07 5.07
CA HIS A 353 16.40 6.46 5.46
C HIS A 353 16.79 6.58 6.94
N THR A 354 16.06 5.93 7.84
CA THR A 354 16.32 5.91 9.29
C THR A 354 17.68 5.27 9.57
N ARG A 355 18.00 4.16 8.88
CA ARG A 355 19.31 3.50 8.98
C ARG A 355 20.44 4.46 8.60
N LYS A 356 20.32 5.18 7.46
CA LYS A 356 21.32 6.17 7.03
C LYS A 356 21.43 7.34 8.01
N ALA A 357 20.30 7.81 8.54
CA ALA A 357 20.28 8.89 9.52
C ALA A 357 21.01 8.49 10.82
N LEU A 358 20.83 7.25 11.28
CA LEU A 358 21.54 6.66 12.42
C LEU A 358 23.03 6.45 12.12
N GLN A 359 23.38 6.01 10.92
CA GLN A 359 24.77 5.88 10.47
C GLN A 359 25.51 7.22 10.56
N ALA A 360 24.87 8.30 10.13
CA ALA A 360 25.44 9.65 10.16
C ALA A 360 25.47 10.29 11.56
N ALA A 361 24.64 9.82 12.50
CA ALA A 361 24.48 10.39 13.84
C ALA A 361 25.50 9.85 14.85
N THR A 362 26.79 9.87 14.53
CA THR A 362 27.83 9.27 15.38
C THR A 362 27.92 9.85 16.81
N GLU A 363 27.40 11.06 16.99
CA GLU A 363 27.31 11.79 18.25
C GLU A 363 26.20 11.33 19.19
N ILE A 364 25.21 10.57 18.68
CA ILE A 364 24.05 10.11 19.43
C ILE A 364 24.33 8.71 19.99
N ASN A 365 24.15 8.53 21.31
CA ASN A 365 24.24 7.24 22.00
C ASN A 365 22.94 6.43 21.86
N GLY A 366 23.02 5.11 22.03
CA GLY A 366 21.87 4.20 21.98
C GLY A 366 21.30 3.94 20.57
N ARG A 367 22.10 4.08 19.51
CA ARG A 367 21.67 3.94 18.10
C ARG A 367 21.27 2.51 17.70
N GLU A 368 21.60 1.55 18.54
CA GLU A 368 21.18 0.15 18.47
C GLU A 368 19.80 -0.09 19.08
N ASN A 369 19.20 0.91 19.73
CA ASN A 369 17.85 0.80 20.28
C ASN A 369 16.80 1.20 19.24
N ASP A 370 15.70 0.47 19.21
CA ASP A 370 14.57 0.74 18.35
C ASP A 370 13.27 0.91 19.13
N TYR A 371 12.43 1.82 18.68
CA TYR A 371 11.20 2.17 19.36
C TYR A 371 10.03 2.15 18.39
N ILE A 372 8.96 1.46 18.79
CA ILE A 372 7.73 1.32 18.03
C ILE A 372 6.52 1.55 18.94
N ILE A 373 5.45 2.11 18.39
CA ILE A 373 4.12 2.10 19.03
C ILE A 373 3.36 0.91 18.45
N ASN A 374 3.02 -0.05 19.30
CA ASN A 374 2.16 -1.17 18.97
C ASN A 374 0.71 -0.87 19.32
N ILE A 375 -0.18 -1.34 18.46
CA ILE A 375 -1.61 -1.10 18.56
C ILE A 375 -2.34 -2.40 18.25
N ILE A 376 -3.10 -2.89 19.22
CA ILE A 376 -4.08 -3.95 19.02
C ILE A 376 -5.43 -3.27 18.97
N TYR A 377 -6.25 -3.59 17.97
CA TYR A 377 -7.52 -2.90 17.75
C TYR A 377 -8.58 -3.82 17.16
N ASP A 378 -9.85 -3.44 17.33
CA ASP A 378 -10.99 -4.14 16.77
C ASP A 378 -11.49 -3.41 15.52
N ARG A 379 -11.15 -3.93 14.34
CA ARG A 379 -11.59 -3.34 13.06
C ARG A 379 -13.11 -3.33 12.87
N TYR A 380 -13.84 -4.11 13.66
CA TYR A 380 -15.30 -4.21 13.67
C TYR A 380 -15.97 -3.40 14.78
N ALA A 381 -15.19 -2.67 15.58
CA ALA A 381 -15.73 -1.67 16.50
C ALA A 381 -16.60 -0.66 15.74
N LEU A 382 -17.49 0.04 16.47
CA LEU A 382 -18.44 0.99 15.89
C LEU A 382 -19.29 0.38 14.76
N ASN A 383 -19.55 -0.94 14.83
CA ASN A 383 -20.22 -1.72 13.79
C ASN A 383 -19.50 -1.71 12.43
N GLY A 384 -18.16 -1.72 12.43
CA GLY A 384 -17.34 -1.68 11.22
C GLY A 384 -17.20 -0.28 10.60
N LYS A 385 -17.69 0.78 11.28
CA LYS A 385 -17.39 2.15 10.85
C LYS A 385 -15.91 2.42 11.04
N ALA A 386 -15.29 2.99 10.01
CA ALA A 386 -13.89 3.35 10.06
C ALA A 386 -13.61 4.45 11.11
N TYR A 387 -12.51 4.31 11.83
CA TYR A 387 -11.97 5.30 12.75
C TYR A 387 -10.46 5.45 12.54
N THR A 388 -9.90 6.55 13.04
CA THR A 388 -8.45 6.83 12.97
C THR A 388 -7.94 7.21 14.35
N THR A 389 -6.82 6.62 14.76
CA THR A 389 -6.07 7.04 15.95
C THR A 389 -4.83 7.79 15.52
N TYR A 390 -4.67 9.03 15.98
CA TYR A 390 -3.49 9.87 15.72
C TYR A 390 -2.60 9.93 16.95
N PHE A 391 -1.29 9.94 16.72
CA PHE A 391 -0.25 9.96 17.74
C PHE A 391 0.55 11.26 17.64
N PHE A 392 0.85 11.88 18.78
CA PHE A 392 1.45 13.20 18.88
C PHE A 392 2.58 13.21 19.90
N LEU A 393 3.55 14.10 19.71
CA LEU A 393 4.51 14.47 20.75
C LEU A 393 4.30 15.90 21.23
N GLY A 394 4.20 16.09 22.53
CA GLY A 394 3.95 17.40 23.15
C GLY A 394 2.49 17.83 23.01
N ASP A 395 2.28 19.12 22.82
CA ASP A 395 0.95 19.73 22.92
C ASP A 395 -0.01 19.31 21.80
N LEU A 396 -1.23 18.94 22.15
CA LEU A 396 -2.25 18.60 21.15
C LEU A 396 -2.58 19.80 20.26
N PRO A 397 -2.82 19.58 18.96
CA PRO A 397 -3.25 20.64 18.05
C PRO A 397 -4.54 21.31 18.55
N ALA A 398 -4.63 22.63 18.42
CA ALA A 398 -5.79 23.38 18.87
C ALA A 398 -7.09 22.83 18.24
N GLY A 399 -8.08 22.49 19.08
CA GLY A 399 -9.36 21.90 18.65
C GLY A 399 -9.39 20.38 18.49
N ALA A 400 -8.23 19.69 18.54
CA ALA A 400 -8.16 18.24 18.41
C ALA A 400 -8.89 17.50 19.53
N THR A 401 -9.06 18.11 20.71
CA THR A 401 -9.78 17.51 21.84
C THR A 401 -11.29 17.36 21.61
N THR A 402 -11.84 17.96 20.56
CA THR A 402 -13.26 17.86 20.21
C THR A 402 -13.47 17.17 18.87
N LYS A 403 -12.74 17.60 17.83
CA LYS A 403 -13.00 17.18 16.45
C LYS A 403 -11.75 17.25 15.57
N MET A 404 -11.48 16.21 14.79
CA MET A 404 -10.44 16.22 13.77
C MET A 404 -10.98 16.78 12.46
N THR A 405 -10.75 18.07 12.22
CA THR A 405 -11.07 18.73 10.93
C THR A 405 -9.84 18.78 10.02
N ASP A 406 -10.03 19.14 8.75
CA ASP A 406 -8.90 19.38 7.83
C ASP A 406 -7.95 20.48 8.35
N GLN A 407 -8.50 21.53 8.96
CA GLN A 407 -7.72 22.61 9.55
C GLN A 407 -6.87 22.11 10.73
N VAL A 408 -7.48 21.36 11.65
CA VAL A 408 -6.77 20.76 12.80
C VAL A 408 -5.64 19.86 12.29
N ARG A 409 -5.93 19.00 11.31
CA ARG A 409 -4.93 18.10 10.72
C ARG A 409 -3.78 18.86 10.05
N SER A 410 -4.06 19.93 9.30
CA SER A 410 -3.00 20.75 8.68
C SER A 410 -2.11 21.49 9.69
N GLN A 411 -2.62 21.71 10.90
CA GLN A 411 -1.90 22.37 11.99
C GLN A 411 -1.23 21.36 12.94
N ALA A 412 -1.49 20.07 12.77
CA ALA A 412 -0.99 18.99 13.60
C ALA A 412 0.48 18.67 13.33
N ARG A 413 1.35 19.68 13.43
CA ARG A 413 2.76 19.57 13.07
C ARG A 413 3.52 18.61 13.95
N ASN A 414 3.03 18.31 15.15
CA ASN A 414 3.62 17.37 16.10
C ASN A 414 3.04 15.94 16.01
N CYS A 415 2.20 15.66 15.00
CA CYS A 415 1.66 14.34 14.75
C CYS A 415 2.76 13.41 14.21
N ILE A 416 3.07 12.34 14.93
CA ILE A 416 4.15 11.41 14.59
C ILE A 416 3.66 10.14 13.86
N GLY A 417 2.35 9.96 13.73
CA GLY A 417 1.79 8.83 13.00
C GLY A 417 0.30 8.67 13.22
N SER A 418 -0.29 7.72 12.50
CA SER A 418 -1.70 7.37 12.68
C SER A 418 -1.98 5.92 12.29
N MET A 419 -2.97 5.32 12.95
CA MET A 419 -3.58 4.05 12.55
C MET A 419 -4.96 4.31 11.98
N TYR A 420 -5.20 3.87 10.75
CA TYR A 420 -6.49 3.95 10.07
C TYR A 420 -7.12 2.56 9.95
N THR A 421 -8.40 2.42 10.28
CA THR A 421 -9.12 1.16 10.06
C THR A 421 -9.81 1.14 8.70
N PHE A 422 -9.33 0.29 7.78
CA PHE A 422 -10.00 0.03 6.50
C PHE A 422 -11.12 -0.99 6.69
N SER A 423 -12.28 -0.51 7.12
CA SER A 423 -13.48 -1.32 7.36
C SER A 423 -14.74 -0.64 6.79
N SER A 424 -15.75 -1.45 6.51
CA SER A 424 -17.08 -1.01 6.07
C SER A 424 -18.12 -1.31 7.14
N ASN A 425 -19.16 -0.48 7.19
CA ASN A 425 -20.29 -0.69 8.10
C ASN A 425 -20.91 -2.08 7.85
N LEU A 426 -21.07 -2.85 8.91
CA LEU A 426 -21.63 -4.21 8.88
C LEU A 426 -23.16 -4.22 8.99
N GLU A 427 -23.83 -3.06 8.92
CA GLU A 427 -25.30 -2.99 8.86
C GLU A 427 -25.82 -3.86 7.71
N VAL A 428 -26.60 -4.87 8.09
CA VAL A 428 -27.09 -5.95 7.24
C VAL A 428 -28.05 -5.38 6.19
N ARG A 429 -27.74 -5.55 4.91
CA ARG A 429 -28.75 -5.60 3.84
C ARG A 429 -28.99 -7.05 3.44
N GLU A 430 -30.25 -7.39 3.18
CA GLU A 430 -30.64 -8.71 2.64
C GLU A 430 -29.86 -8.99 1.34
N GLY A 431 -29.04 -10.05 1.35
CA GLY A 431 -28.37 -10.56 0.15
C GLY A 431 -26.91 -10.14 -0.07
N GLU A 432 -26.36 -9.24 0.74
CA GLU A 432 -24.96 -8.79 0.63
C GLU A 432 -24.17 -9.09 1.89
N HIS A 433 -23.51 -10.25 1.88
CA HIS A 433 -22.65 -10.70 2.97
C HIS A 433 -21.21 -10.75 2.47
N CYS A 434 -20.31 -9.96 3.04
CA CYS A 434 -18.93 -10.43 3.18
C CYS A 434 -18.94 -11.44 4.34
N GLY A 435 -19.19 -12.72 4.02
CA GLY A 435 -19.29 -13.79 5.03
C GLY A 435 -18.07 -13.81 5.95
N ASN A 436 -16.87 -13.66 5.37
CA ASN A 436 -15.61 -13.59 6.09
C ASN A 436 -15.59 -12.48 7.16
N CYS A 437 -16.11 -11.28 6.87
CA CYS A 437 -16.13 -10.19 7.84
C CYS A 437 -17.08 -10.45 9.01
N VAL A 438 -18.22 -11.10 8.76
CA VAL A 438 -19.18 -11.46 9.81
C VAL A 438 -18.60 -12.57 10.69
N ASP A 439 -17.99 -13.58 10.08
CA ASP A 439 -17.39 -14.71 10.78
C ASP A 439 -16.21 -14.28 11.64
N GLN A 440 -15.33 -13.43 11.12
CA GLN A 440 -14.21 -12.89 11.88
C GLN A 440 -14.66 -12.01 13.05
N ARG A 441 -15.74 -11.23 12.88
CA ARG A 441 -16.35 -10.49 14.00
C ARG A 441 -16.90 -11.43 15.05
N ALA A 442 -17.60 -12.49 14.65
CA ALA A 442 -18.16 -13.49 15.57
C ALA A 442 -17.06 -14.25 16.33
N ALA A 443 -15.94 -14.53 15.67
CA ALA A 443 -14.73 -15.08 16.29
C ALA A 443 -14.00 -14.08 17.21
N GLY A 444 -14.39 -12.81 17.19
CA GLY A 444 -13.75 -11.75 17.98
C GLY A 444 -12.31 -11.46 17.53
N LEU A 445 -11.98 -11.66 16.25
CA LEU A 445 -10.63 -11.45 15.75
C LEU A 445 -10.21 -9.99 15.90
N LEU A 446 -8.99 -9.77 16.44
CA LEU A 446 -8.38 -8.45 16.56
C LEU A 446 -7.34 -8.24 15.47
N SER A 447 -7.01 -6.97 15.23
CA SER A 447 -6.00 -6.54 14.26
C SER A 447 -4.83 -5.89 14.99
N GLY A 448 -3.63 -6.01 14.40
CA GLY A 448 -2.41 -5.35 14.87
C GLY A 448 -1.97 -4.24 13.93
N ALA A 449 -1.37 -3.18 14.48
CA ALA A 449 -0.67 -2.14 13.74
C ALA A 449 0.57 -1.68 14.51
N GLN A 450 1.56 -1.17 13.77
CA GLN A 450 2.80 -0.65 14.34
C GLN A 450 3.16 0.70 13.72
N ILE A 451 3.67 1.61 14.54
CA ILE A 451 4.21 2.91 14.10
C ILE A 451 5.65 3.00 14.59
N PRO A 452 6.64 2.92 13.69
CA PRO A 452 8.02 3.17 14.03
C PRO A 452 8.26 4.62 14.43
N ILE A 453 8.99 4.84 15.52
CA ILE A 453 9.25 6.18 16.04
C ILE A 453 10.75 6.47 16.26
N THR A 454 11.64 5.52 15.98
CA THR A 454 13.11 5.70 16.13
C THR A 454 13.67 6.85 15.30
N GLY A 455 13.27 7.00 14.03
CA GLY A 455 13.74 8.08 13.17
C GLY A 455 13.36 9.46 13.72
N MET A 456 12.13 9.57 14.22
CA MET A 456 11.65 10.75 14.93
C MET A 456 12.43 11.03 16.21
N LEU A 457 12.60 10.02 17.07
CA LEU A 457 13.31 10.18 18.35
C LEU A 457 14.77 10.59 18.12
N LEU A 458 15.42 10.03 17.10
CA LEU A 458 16.77 10.45 16.71
C LEU A 458 16.81 11.93 16.36
N SER A 459 15.79 12.36 15.62
CA SER A 459 15.72 13.69 15.07
C SER A 459 15.36 14.72 16.16
N VAL A 460 14.63 14.31 17.21
CA VAL A 460 14.48 15.07 18.48
C VAL A 460 15.80 15.08 19.27
N ALA A 461 16.48 13.94 19.39
CA ALA A 461 17.73 13.84 20.15
C ALA A 461 18.88 14.70 19.57
N LYS A 462 18.85 14.97 18.26
CA LYS A 462 19.78 15.88 17.57
C LYS A 462 19.48 17.36 17.80
N ASP A 463 18.26 17.68 18.20
CA ASP A 463 17.82 19.05 18.35
C ASP A 463 18.21 19.60 19.71
N THR A 464 19.21 20.48 19.72
CA THR A 464 19.74 21.11 20.94
C THR A 464 18.74 22.04 21.64
N SER A 465 17.62 22.38 21.00
CA SER A 465 16.53 23.12 21.63
C SER A 465 15.55 22.26 22.44
N THR A 466 15.66 20.92 22.34
CA THR A 466 14.90 19.94 23.12
C THR A 466 15.83 19.19 24.09
N PRO A 467 16.32 19.81 25.18
CA PRO A 467 17.28 19.19 26.10
C PRO A 467 16.72 17.96 26.83
N GLU A 468 15.40 17.75 26.79
CA GLU A 468 14.70 16.64 27.44
C GLU A 468 15.06 15.28 26.82
N LEU A 469 15.55 15.24 25.58
CA LEU A 469 16.04 14.03 24.93
C LEU A 469 17.33 14.34 24.17
N SER A 470 18.43 13.70 24.56
CA SER A 470 19.75 13.91 23.96
C SER A 470 20.43 12.62 23.47
N SER A 471 19.76 11.48 23.64
CA SER A 471 20.22 10.18 23.19
C SER A 471 19.04 9.25 22.90
N LEU A 472 19.32 8.09 22.33
CA LEU A 472 18.35 7.01 22.14
C LEU A 472 18.46 5.94 23.23
N GLU A 473 19.05 6.27 24.37
CA GLU A 473 19.13 5.35 25.51
C GLU A 473 17.75 5.11 26.14
N PRO A 474 17.43 3.89 26.59
CA PRO A 474 16.07 3.51 27.01
C PRO A 474 15.48 4.39 28.10
N ASP A 475 16.23 4.68 29.16
CA ASP A 475 15.73 5.48 30.30
C ASP A 475 15.35 6.90 29.89
N GLY A 476 16.17 7.51 29.02
CA GLY A 476 15.91 8.86 28.51
C GLY A 476 14.70 8.89 27.58
N VAL A 477 14.63 7.94 26.65
CA VAL A 477 13.49 7.82 25.72
C VAL A 477 12.19 7.52 26.46
N GLN A 478 12.20 6.60 27.43
CA GLN A 478 11.02 6.27 28.22
C GLN A 478 10.54 7.50 29.01
N THR A 479 11.44 8.21 29.70
CA THR A 479 11.10 9.43 30.45
C THR A 479 10.50 10.50 29.53
N TYR A 480 11.07 10.68 28.34
CA TYR A 480 10.56 11.62 27.35
C TYR A 480 9.17 11.23 26.85
N LEU A 481 8.96 9.97 26.47
CA LEU A 481 7.67 9.49 25.94
C LEU A 481 6.58 9.44 27.01
N ASP A 482 6.91 9.16 28.27
CA ASP A 482 5.97 9.23 29.40
C ASP A 482 5.28 10.60 29.42
N GLN A 483 6.07 11.67 29.25
CA GLN A 483 5.62 13.06 29.30
C GLN A 483 5.01 13.57 27.99
N GLN A 484 5.62 13.22 26.85
CA GLN A 484 5.34 13.87 25.58
C GLN A 484 4.37 13.08 24.69
N LEU A 485 4.32 11.75 24.78
CA LEU A 485 3.49 10.95 23.87
C LEU A 485 2.01 11.05 24.23
N GLN A 486 1.20 11.52 23.28
CA GLN A 486 -0.26 11.58 23.41
C GLN A 486 -0.93 10.95 22.18
N TRP A 487 -2.17 10.50 22.32
CA TRP A 487 -2.96 10.01 21.18
C TRP A 487 -4.45 10.29 21.35
N LEU A 488 -5.14 10.36 20.21
CA LEU A 488 -6.58 10.61 20.14
C LEU A 488 -7.21 9.78 19.02
N ALA A 489 -8.36 9.19 19.29
CA ALA A 489 -9.16 8.47 18.29
C ALA A 489 -10.33 9.32 17.78
N PHE A 490 -10.68 9.16 16.50
CA PHE A 490 -11.76 9.90 15.86
C PHE A 490 -12.59 9.01 14.94
N ASP A 491 -13.91 9.22 14.95
CA ASP A 491 -14.83 8.67 13.97
C ASP A 491 -14.57 9.33 12.61
N ASN A 492 -14.30 8.54 11.57
CA ASN A 492 -13.95 9.10 10.25
C ASN A 492 -15.14 9.70 9.49
N THR A 493 -16.37 9.38 9.88
CA THR A 493 -17.62 9.89 9.28
C THR A 493 -17.96 11.27 9.83
N THR A 494 -17.83 11.45 11.14
CA THR A 494 -18.21 12.70 11.79
C THR A 494 -17.02 13.60 12.04
N GLY A 495 -15.82 13.04 12.17
CA GLY A 495 -14.61 13.68 12.69
C GLY A 495 -14.61 13.85 14.21
N ALA A 496 -15.65 13.40 14.91
CA ALA A 496 -15.78 13.58 16.36
C ALA A 496 -14.75 12.73 17.11
N ARG A 497 -14.24 13.27 18.22
CA ARG A 497 -13.37 12.53 19.13
C ARG A 497 -14.12 11.34 19.73
N LEU A 498 -13.43 10.21 19.80
CA LEU A 498 -13.85 9.00 20.49
C LEU A 498 -13.12 8.91 21.83
N ASP A 499 -13.83 8.49 22.86
CA ASP A 499 -13.24 7.95 24.08
C ASP A 499 -12.85 6.49 23.78
N ILE A 500 -11.56 6.14 23.87
CA ILE A 500 -11.07 4.83 23.44
C ILE A 500 -11.56 3.76 24.42
N SER A 501 -11.51 4.03 25.72
CA SER A 501 -11.93 3.10 26.75
C SER A 501 -13.42 2.78 26.68
N GLU A 502 -14.26 3.76 26.35
CA GLU A 502 -15.71 3.56 26.19
C GLU A 502 -16.10 3.03 24.79
N SER A 503 -15.58 3.65 23.74
CA SER A 503 -16.03 3.40 22.36
C SER A 503 -15.27 2.27 21.67
N LEU A 504 -14.04 2.01 22.09
CA LEU A 504 -13.11 1.05 21.48
C LEU A 504 -12.46 0.15 22.55
N PRO A 505 -13.23 -0.50 23.45
CA PRO A 505 -12.75 -1.09 24.72
C PRO A 505 -11.71 -2.22 24.55
N ARG A 506 -11.61 -2.80 23.35
CA ARG A 506 -10.67 -3.87 23.00
C ARG A 506 -9.35 -3.34 22.43
N THR A 507 -9.23 -2.02 22.28
CA THR A 507 -8.02 -1.38 21.79
C THR A 507 -6.96 -1.35 22.88
N ARG A 508 -5.71 -1.66 22.52
CA ARG A 508 -4.54 -1.58 23.39
C ARG A 508 -3.40 -0.92 22.66
N ILE A 509 -2.91 0.18 23.24
CA ILE A 509 -1.78 0.96 22.73
C ILE A 509 -0.63 0.84 23.71
N PHE A 510 0.55 0.50 23.23
CA PHE A 510 1.76 0.43 24.06
C PHE A 510 3.01 0.68 23.24
N VAL A 511 4.06 1.17 23.90
CA VAL A 511 5.36 1.39 23.27
C VAL A 511 6.25 0.19 23.55
N MET A 512 7.01 -0.24 22.55
CA MET A 512 8.04 -1.25 22.71
C MET A 512 9.41 -0.68 22.37
N LYS A 513 10.40 -1.17 23.10
CA LYS A 513 11.82 -0.98 22.84
C LYS A 513 12.40 -2.31 22.37
N GLY A 514 13.13 -2.30 21.26
CA GLY A 514 13.90 -3.44 20.76
C GLY A 514 15.37 -3.09 20.56
N ASN A 515 16.14 -4.08 20.10
CA ASN A 515 17.52 -3.95 19.68
C ASN A 515 17.61 -4.11 18.16
N VAL A 516 18.54 -3.43 17.51
CA VAL A 516 18.73 -3.52 16.07
C VAL A 516 20.20 -3.62 15.71
N ASP A 517 20.55 -4.69 15.00
CA ASP A 517 21.78 -4.70 14.22
C ASP A 517 21.50 -4.01 12.88
N HIS A 518 21.89 -2.75 12.80
CA HIS A 518 21.72 -1.97 11.58
C HIS A 518 22.72 -2.34 10.48
N HIS A 519 23.77 -3.11 10.80
CA HIS A 519 24.93 -3.33 9.93
C HIS A 519 25.46 -2.01 9.35
N LEU A 520 25.68 -0.99 10.19
CA LEU A 520 26.01 0.38 9.77
C LEU A 520 27.27 0.51 8.88
N ASN A 521 28.10 -0.54 8.79
CA ASN A 521 29.31 -0.55 7.97
C ASN A 521 29.20 -1.47 6.73
N ASP A 522 28.04 -2.10 6.51
CA ASP A 522 27.81 -3.05 5.41
C ASP A 522 26.40 -2.86 4.83
N ASP A 523 26.32 -2.11 3.74
CA ASP A 523 25.05 -1.83 3.04
C ASP A 523 24.53 -3.04 2.25
N THR A 524 25.28 -4.14 2.18
CA THR A 524 24.83 -5.38 1.55
C THR A 524 23.97 -6.25 2.47
N LYS A 525 23.75 -5.82 3.72
CA LYS A 525 22.92 -6.51 4.71
C LYS A 525 21.75 -5.63 5.16
N LEU A 526 20.58 -6.24 5.32
CA LEU A 526 19.39 -5.57 5.86
C LEU A 526 19.45 -5.54 7.40
N CYS A 527 18.75 -4.58 8.00
CA CYS A 527 18.65 -4.52 9.45
C CYS A 527 18.05 -5.81 10.04
N HIS A 528 18.47 -6.13 11.26
CA HIS A 528 17.94 -7.25 12.03
C HIS A 528 17.41 -6.73 13.37
N TYR A 529 16.09 -6.87 13.56
CA TYR A 529 15.35 -6.31 14.69
C TYR A 529 15.03 -7.40 15.70
N LEU A 530 15.38 -7.19 16.97
CA LEU A 530 15.34 -8.21 18.01
C LEU A 530 14.87 -7.69 19.37
N ASP A 531 14.58 -8.62 20.28
CA ASP A 531 14.47 -8.40 21.73
C ASP A 531 13.49 -7.29 22.15
N TYR A 532 12.30 -7.25 21.56
CA TYR A 532 11.30 -6.24 21.91
C TYR A 532 10.69 -6.47 23.30
N GLU A 533 10.81 -5.46 24.16
CA GLU A 533 10.17 -5.36 25.46
C GLU A 533 9.26 -4.13 25.53
N ALA A 534 8.20 -4.21 26.33
CA ALA A 534 7.24 -3.13 26.43
C ALA A 534 7.65 -2.09 27.49
N LEU A 535 7.62 -0.81 27.10
CA LEU A 535 7.79 0.35 27.98
C LEU A 535 6.45 0.70 28.63
N TRP A 536 6.01 -0.13 29.59
CA TRP A 536 4.65 -0.05 30.14
C TRP A 536 4.29 1.30 30.77
N SER A 537 5.25 2.02 31.36
CA SER A 537 5.00 3.35 31.97
C SER A 537 4.39 4.33 30.97
N VAL A 538 4.82 4.25 29.70
CA VAL A 538 4.46 5.20 28.65
C VAL A 538 2.96 5.15 28.34
N SER A 539 2.31 4.01 28.60
CA SER A 539 0.93 3.75 28.21
C SER A 539 -0.05 3.52 29.37
N ARG A 540 0.41 3.10 30.55
CA ARG A 540 -0.43 2.60 31.64
C ARG A 540 -1.59 3.50 32.07
N ASP A 541 -1.39 4.82 32.06
CA ASP A 541 -2.35 5.80 32.58
C ASP A 541 -3.03 6.63 31.47
N LYS A 542 -2.90 6.19 30.21
CA LYS A 542 -3.47 6.87 29.03
C LYS A 542 -4.68 6.09 28.49
N ASP A 543 -5.63 6.80 27.89
CA ASP A 543 -6.88 6.22 27.36
C ASP A 543 -6.61 5.11 26.33
N GLY A 544 -7.11 3.89 26.55
CA GLY A 544 -6.82 2.73 25.70
C GLY A 544 -5.37 2.21 25.76
N GLY A 545 -4.56 2.70 26.69
CA GLY A 545 -3.20 2.24 26.92
C GLY A 545 -3.16 0.87 27.61
N ALA A 546 -2.21 0.02 27.20
CA ALA A 546 -2.04 -1.30 27.81
C ALA A 546 -1.32 -1.24 29.16
N LYS A 547 -1.50 -2.29 29.97
CA LYS A 547 -0.88 -2.42 31.29
C LYS A 547 -0.04 -3.68 31.39
N SER A 548 0.93 -3.68 32.31
CA SER A 548 1.90 -4.77 32.47
C SER A 548 1.30 -6.09 32.96
N ASP A 549 0.09 -6.06 33.50
CA ASP A 549 -0.69 -7.22 33.92
C ASP A 549 -1.59 -7.80 32.82
N GLU A 550 -1.69 -7.13 31.66
CA GLU A 550 -2.41 -7.65 30.52
C GLU A 550 -1.55 -8.67 29.75
N HIS A 551 -2.00 -9.92 29.69
CA HIS A 551 -1.34 -10.98 28.92
C HIS A 551 -1.48 -10.72 27.41
N LEU A 552 -0.55 -9.95 26.83
CA LEU A 552 -0.53 -9.61 25.40
C LEU A 552 0.28 -10.60 24.53
N ASN A 553 0.65 -11.76 25.09
CA ASN A 553 1.58 -12.75 24.51
C ASN A 553 1.22 -13.27 23.11
N SER A 554 -0.02 -13.13 22.63
CA SER A 554 -0.45 -13.61 21.31
C SER A 554 -0.32 -12.58 20.17
N VAL A 555 0.09 -11.34 20.46
CA VAL A 555 0.18 -10.24 19.46
C VAL A 555 1.53 -9.50 19.52
N MET A 556 2.42 -9.94 20.39
CA MET A 556 3.80 -9.49 20.42
C MET A 556 4.54 -10.16 19.25
N PRO A 557 5.43 -9.47 18.53
CA PRO A 557 6.45 -10.15 17.73
C PRO A 557 7.35 -10.90 18.72
N THR A 558 6.93 -12.09 19.16
CA THR A 558 7.78 -12.96 19.95
C THR A 558 8.77 -13.55 18.97
N ASN A 559 10.00 -13.04 19.01
CA ASN A 559 11.13 -13.78 18.49
C ASN A 559 11.21 -15.11 19.24
N SER A 560 10.87 -16.18 18.54
CA SER A 560 11.35 -17.52 18.86
C SER A 560 12.21 -18.00 17.71
#